data_AF-A0AA43QKM0-F1
#
_entry.id   AF-A0AA43QKM0-F1
#
_cell.length_a   1.000
_cell.length_b   1.000
_cell.length_c   1.000
_cell.angle_alpha   90.00
_cell.angle_beta   90.00
_cell.angle_gamma   90.00
#
_symmetry.space_group_name_H-M   'P 1'
#
loop_
_entity.id
_entity.type
_entity.pdbx_description
1 polymer ?
#
loop_
_entity_poly.entity_id
_entity_poly.type
_entity_poly.pdbx_seq_one_letter_code
_entity_poly.pdbx_strand_id
1 'polypeptide(L)'
;MTLCSNRPEGFGPQSHLYSHILTSCFLDTILVPLCTWLYLLALLILFFLPTKPNSSPKTPFFSRAWRKTEKGDSQSVVEEAPPAAKYRGLRMPRVFRTTFLALYYLLLLAQILMCTLEIVRLALAHLGIGLLPFTYVTLFGAFIMRLTRGLGGRIREWRWANIAVFVALLVTNGVKVAEEVKEGVNTRKGTKYPESDEIIDVSVMIGVYTVLMILELVLG
;
A
#
# COMPACT_ATOMS: atom_id res chain seq x y z
N MET A 1 -23.18 -7.59 -16.97
CA MET A 1 -21.73 -7.71 -17.21
C MET A 1 -21.34 -9.14 -16.93
N THR A 2 -20.74 -9.84 -17.90
CA THR A 2 -20.19 -11.18 -17.70
C THR A 2 -18.90 -11.05 -16.87
N LEU A 3 -18.78 -11.82 -15.78
CA LEU A 3 -17.57 -11.80 -14.94
C LEU A 3 -16.35 -12.18 -15.79
N CYS A 4 -16.48 -13.24 -16.59
CA CYS A 4 -15.51 -13.67 -17.58
C CYS A 4 -16.25 -14.18 -18.81
N SER A 5 -15.87 -13.73 -20.00
CA SER A 5 -16.37 -14.27 -21.27
C SER A 5 -15.24 -14.32 -22.29
N ASN A 6 -15.25 -15.31 -23.18
CA ASN A 6 -14.30 -15.43 -24.30
C ASN A 6 -12.82 -15.52 -23.91
N ARG A 7 -12.52 -15.95 -22.67
CA ARG A 7 -11.16 -16.24 -22.22
C ARG A 7 -10.81 -17.69 -22.61
N PRO A 8 -9.74 -17.94 -23.40
CA PRO A 8 -9.37 -19.30 -23.84
C PRO A 8 -9.01 -20.26 -22.69
N GLU A 9 -8.62 -19.72 -21.53
CA GLU A 9 -8.23 -20.48 -20.34
C GLU A 9 -9.41 -21.00 -19.49
N GLY A 10 -10.63 -20.48 -19.70
CA GLY A 10 -11.83 -20.84 -18.93
C GLY A 10 -11.98 -20.14 -17.58
N PHE A 11 -12.92 -20.62 -16.74
CA PHE A 11 -13.13 -20.15 -15.36
C PHE A 11 -12.66 -21.22 -14.37
N GLY A 12 -11.66 -20.92 -13.54
CA GLY A 12 -11.23 -21.83 -12.48
C GLY A 12 -9.80 -21.59 -11.98
N PRO A 13 -9.38 -22.26 -10.90
CA PRO A 13 -8.03 -22.13 -10.36
C PRO A 13 -6.95 -22.77 -11.26
N GLN A 14 -7.36 -23.54 -12.28
CA GLN A 14 -6.48 -24.18 -13.25
C GLN A 14 -6.96 -23.84 -14.65
N SER A 15 -6.05 -23.46 -15.54
CA SER A 15 -6.39 -23.25 -16.94
C SER A 15 -6.60 -24.58 -17.66
N HIS A 16 -7.53 -24.60 -18.62
CA HIS A 16 -7.73 -25.75 -19.50
C HIS A 16 -6.53 -25.98 -20.45
N LEU A 17 -5.66 -24.99 -20.61
CA LEU A 17 -4.47 -25.02 -21.47
C LEU A 17 -3.24 -25.54 -20.72
N TYR A 18 -3.12 -25.22 -19.44
CA TYR A 18 -2.02 -25.65 -18.56
C TYR A 18 -2.52 -25.85 -17.13
N SER A 19 -2.53 -27.10 -16.67
CA SER A 19 -3.03 -27.50 -15.34
C SER A 19 -2.32 -26.84 -14.14
N HIS A 20 -1.15 -26.23 -14.36
CA HIS A 20 -0.33 -25.59 -13.32
C HIS A 20 -0.41 -24.06 -13.32
N ILE A 21 -1.16 -23.45 -14.25
CA ILE A 21 -1.29 -21.99 -14.41
C ILE A 21 -2.68 -21.56 -13.93
N LEU A 22 -2.75 -20.48 -13.15
CA LEU A 22 -4.01 -19.89 -12.72
C LEU A 22 -4.65 -19.12 -13.87
N THR A 23 -5.96 -19.23 -14.05
CA THR A 23 -6.66 -18.44 -15.07
C THR A 23 -6.60 -16.95 -14.74
N SER A 24 -6.37 -16.10 -15.74
CA SER A 24 -6.41 -14.62 -15.58
C SER A 24 -7.72 -14.16 -14.93
N CYS A 25 -8.82 -14.78 -15.35
CA CYS A 25 -10.15 -14.60 -14.78
C CYS A 25 -10.22 -14.89 -13.27
N PHE A 26 -9.63 -15.99 -12.79
CA PHE A 26 -9.59 -16.32 -11.37
C PHE A 26 -8.79 -15.27 -10.57
N LEU A 27 -7.69 -14.78 -11.13
CA LEU A 27 -6.90 -13.72 -10.50
C LEU A 27 -7.71 -12.42 -10.36
N ASP A 28 -8.40 -11.99 -11.42
CA ASP A 28 -9.19 -10.76 -11.44
C ASP A 28 -10.50 -10.83 -10.63
N THR A 29 -11.03 -12.04 -10.41
CA THR A 29 -12.30 -12.24 -9.69
C THR A 29 -12.13 -12.63 -8.22
N ILE A 30 -11.05 -13.34 -7.88
CA ILE A 30 -10.85 -13.90 -6.54
C ILE A 30 -9.62 -13.25 -5.88
N LEU A 31 -8.45 -13.32 -6.52
CA LEU A 31 -7.20 -12.94 -5.87
C LEU A 31 -7.09 -11.42 -5.64
N VAL A 32 -7.37 -10.62 -6.67
CA VAL A 32 -7.33 -9.16 -6.60
C VAL A 32 -8.37 -8.62 -5.59
N PRO A 33 -9.65 -9.04 -5.64
CA PRO A 33 -10.64 -8.55 -4.68
C PRO A 33 -10.38 -9.01 -3.24
N LEU A 34 -9.78 -10.19 -3.05
CA LEU A 34 -9.40 -10.69 -1.73
C LEU A 34 -8.46 -9.72 -1.00
N CYS A 35 -7.53 -9.09 -1.71
CA CYS A 35 -6.67 -8.05 -1.13
C CYS A 35 -7.48 -6.87 -0.60
N THR A 36 -8.48 -6.42 -1.37
CA THR A 36 -9.40 -5.35 -0.95
C THR A 36 -10.24 -5.76 0.26
N TRP A 37 -10.80 -6.97 0.26
CA TRP A 37 -11.60 -7.47 1.39
C TRP A 37 -10.78 -7.56 2.67
N LEU A 38 -9.55 -8.09 2.60
CA LEU A 38 -8.63 -8.14 3.74
C LEU A 38 -8.27 -6.74 4.24
N TYR A 39 -8.05 -5.79 3.33
CA TYR A 39 -7.77 -4.41 3.70
C TYR A 39 -8.96 -3.76 4.41
N LEU A 40 -10.18 -3.89 3.88
CA LEU A 40 -11.39 -3.36 4.51
C LEU A 40 -11.64 -3.99 5.89
N LEU A 41 -11.46 -5.31 6.00
CA LEU A 41 -11.56 -6.03 7.27
C LEU A 41 -10.52 -5.51 8.28
N ALA A 42 -9.27 -5.34 7.84
CA ALA A 42 -8.20 -4.83 8.69
C ALA A 42 -8.51 -3.40 9.17
N LEU A 43 -8.98 -2.52 8.29
CA LEU A 43 -9.42 -1.17 8.66
C LEU A 43 -10.58 -1.20 9.66
N LEU A 44 -11.56 -2.07 9.45
CA LEU A 44 -12.70 -2.24 10.34
C LEU A 44 -12.24 -2.69 11.73
N ILE A 45 -11.38 -3.71 11.81
CA ILE A 45 -10.80 -4.18 13.07
C ILE A 45 -10.05 -3.05 13.76
N LEU A 46 -9.15 -2.37 13.05
CA LEU A 46 -8.36 -1.28 13.62
C LEU A 46 -9.21 -0.08 14.07
N PHE A 47 -10.38 0.14 13.47
CA PHE A 47 -11.32 1.18 13.87
C PHE A 47 -12.02 0.87 15.21
N PHE A 48 -12.30 -0.41 15.47
CA PHE A 48 -12.96 -0.86 16.71
C PHE A 48 -11.99 -1.16 17.85
N LEU A 49 -10.70 -1.37 17.57
CA LEU A 49 -9.72 -1.57 18.62
C LEU A 49 -9.62 -0.32 19.50
N PRO A 50 -9.64 -0.47 20.84
CA PRO A 50 -9.53 0.65 21.76
C PRO A 50 -8.17 1.32 21.57
N THR A 51 -8.18 2.62 21.30
CA THR A 51 -6.96 3.42 21.29
C THR A 51 -6.42 3.45 22.71
N LYS A 52 -5.33 2.71 22.98
CA LYS A 52 -4.62 2.89 24.25
C LYS A 52 -4.20 4.35 24.32
N PRO A 53 -4.68 5.15 25.30
CA PRO A 53 -4.18 6.50 25.47
C PRO A 53 -2.68 6.37 25.67
N ASN A 54 -1.93 7.12 24.86
CA ASN A 54 -0.49 7.20 25.02
C ASN A 54 -0.27 7.84 26.40
N SER A 55 -0.10 7.01 27.43
CA SER A 55 0.33 7.44 28.74
C SER A 55 1.77 7.89 28.57
N SER A 56 1.95 9.09 28.05
CA SER A 56 3.19 9.84 28.26
C SER A 56 3.51 9.68 29.74
N PRO A 57 4.69 9.16 30.11
CA PRO A 57 5.08 9.18 31.51
C PRO A 57 5.05 10.65 31.90
N LYS A 58 4.06 11.04 32.72
CA LYS A 58 4.14 12.30 33.45
C LYS A 58 5.41 12.15 34.26
N THR A 59 6.50 12.73 33.79
CA THR A 59 7.72 12.86 34.57
C THR A 59 7.28 13.39 35.92
N PRO A 60 7.51 12.66 37.02
CA PRO A 60 7.16 13.17 38.32
C PRO A 60 7.90 14.50 38.48
N PHE A 61 7.14 15.52 38.81
CA PHE A 61 7.53 16.90 39.10
C PHE A 61 8.43 16.97 40.37
N PHE A 62 9.45 16.12 40.44
CA PHE A 62 10.38 16.01 41.55
C PHE A 62 11.72 16.63 41.15
N SER A 63 11.74 17.96 41.00
CA SER A 63 13.00 18.72 40.93
C SER A 63 12.95 20.05 41.68
N ARG A 64 12.09 20.16 42.70
CA ARG A 64 12.03 21.33 43.60
C ARG A 64 12.44 21.08 45.06
N ALA A 65 13.05 19.93 45.36
CA ALA A 65 13.39 19.55 46.74
C ALA A 65 14.90 19.55 47.10
N TRP A 66 15.81 19.98 46.21
CA TRP A 66 17.26 19.98 46.50
C TRP A 66 17.88 21.37 46.40
N ARG A 67 17.29 22.35 47.10
CA ARG A 67 17.95 23.62 47.41
C ARG A 67 17.86 23.90 48.91
N LYS A 68 18.58 23.10 49.70
CA LYS A 68 19.16 23.52 50.97
C LYS A 68 19.92 22.34 51.57
N THR A 69 21.24 22.48 51.55
CA THR A 69 22.27 22.01 52.49
C THR A 69 23.41 21.37 51.70
N GLU A 70 24.50 22.11 51.51
CA GLU A 70 25.80 21.75 52.09
C GLU A 70 26.86 22.77 51.67
N LYS A 71 27.43 23.40 52.69
CA LYS A 71 28.67 24.15 52.68
C LYS A 71 29.73 23.08 52.98
N GLY A 72 30.52 22.66 52.00
CA GLY A 72 31.45 21.55 52.18
C GLY A 72 32.37 21.40 50.99
N ASP A 73 33.60 21.82 51.20
CA ASP A 73 34.74 21.78 50.30
C ASP A 73 35.08 20.33 49.89
N SER A 74 35.13 20.00 48.59
CA SER A 74 35.83 18.81 48.04
C SER A 74 35.76 18.72 46.51
N GLN A 75 36.91 19.02 45.89
CA GLN A 75 37.49 18.45 44.67
C GLN A 75 36.56 17.75 43.65
N SER A 76 36.36 18.42 42.52
CA SER A 76 35.71 17.94 41.30
C SER A 76 36.54 16.86 40.60
N VAL A 77 36.12 15.60 40.70
CA VAL A 77 36.37 14.61 39.65
C VAL A 77 35.37 14.87 38.54
N VAL A 78 35.85 15.38 37.41
CA VAL A 78 35.04 15.58 36.21
C VAL A 78 34.79 14.21 35.59
N GLU A 79 33.71 13.56 36.02
CA GLU A 79 33.13 12.44 35.29
C GLU A 79 32.38 13.02 34.09
N GLU A 80 33.06 13.04 32.93
CA GLU A 80 32.46 13.40 31.65
C GLU A 80 31.36 12.38 31.33
N ALA A 81 30.12 12.74 31.69
CA ALA A 81 28.94 12.07 31.20
C ALA A 81 28.97 12.07 29.65
N PRO A 82 28.71 10.94 28.98
CA PRO A 82 28.67 10.90 27.53
C PRO A 82 27.61 11.90 27.05
N PRO A 83 27.91 12.71 26.01
CA PRO A 83 26.95 13.68 25.51
C PRO A 83 25.72 12.91 25.07
N ALA A 84 24.61 13.12 25.78
CA ALA A 84 23.31 12.61 25.42
C ALA A 84 23.07 12.96 23.95
N ALA A 85 23.22 11.96 23.08
CA ALA A 85 23.04 12.10 21.64
C ALA A 85 21.61 12.56 21.44
N LYS A 86 21.45 13.88 21.28
CA LYS A 86 20.21 14.51 20.90
C LYS A 86 19.99 14.10 19.45
N TYR A 87 19.44 12.92 19.24
CA TYR A 87 18.91 12.46 17.96
C TYR A 87 17.77 13.41 17.59
N ARG A 88 18.16 14.59 17.12
CA ARG A 88 17.31 15.58 16.50
C ARG A 88 16.92 14.94 15.19
N GLY A 89 15.84 14.14 15.21
CA GLY A 89 15.33 13.46 14.04
C GLY A 89 15.33 14.43 12.88
N LEU A 90 15.97 14.04 11.77
CA LEU A 90 16.08 14.85 10.56
C LEU A 90 14.68 15.29 10.16
N ARG A 91 14.32 16.52 10.55
CA ARG A 91 13.02 17.08 10.23
C ARG A 91 13.09 17.45 8.76
N MET A 92 12.49 16.64 7.91
CA MET A 92 12.48 16.86 6.46
C MET A 92 12.08 18.31 6.17
N PRO A 93 12.81 19.04 5.29
CA PRO A 93 12.46 20.42 4.99
C PRO A 93 11.05 20.47 4.40
N ARG A 94 10.30 21.53 4.73
CA ARG A 94 8.88 21.65 4.36
C ARG A 94 8.65 21.49 2.86
N VAL A 95 9.59 21.95 2.03
CA VAL A 95 9.56 21.85 0.58
C VAL A 95 9.56 20.39 0.13
N PHE A 96 10.52 19.58 0.61
CA PHE A 96 10.60 18.15 0.27
C PHE A 96 9.32 17.40 0.65
N ARG A 97 8.77 17.68 1.84
CA ARG A 97 7.52 17.04 2.27
C ARG A 97 6.36 17.39 1.34
N THR A 98 6.23 18.64 0.91
CA THR A 98 5.19 19.05 -0.04
C THR A 98 5.39 18.39 -1.40
N THR A 99 6.63 18.33 -1.91
CA THR A 99 6.95 17.68 -3.18
C THR A 99 6.61 16.19 -3.15
N PHE A 100 7.03 15.46 -2.12
CA PHE A 100 6.73 14.04 -2.00
C PHE A 100 5.23 13.78 -1.83
N LEU A 101 4.49 14.65 -1.14
CA LEU A 101 3.03 14.57 -1.07
C LEU A 101 2.36 14.82 -2.42
N ALA A 102 2.79 15.83 -3.17
CA ALA A 102 2.28 16.11 -4.51
C ALA A 102 2.52 14.92 -5.44
N LEU A 103 3.75 14.35 -5.41
CA LEU A 103 4.10 13.16 -6.17
C LEU A 103 3.24 11.96 -5.78
N TYR A 104 3.00 11.74 -4.48
CA TYR A 104 2.15 10.66 -4.00
C TYR A 104 0.74 10.74 -4.59
N TYR A 105 0.10 11.92 -4.51
CA TYR A 105 -1.26 12.08 -5.04
C TYR A 105 -1.33 12.02 -6.56
N LEU A 106 -0.30 12.52 -7.25
CA LEU A 106 -0.20 12.39 -8.71
C LEU A 106 -0.07 10.92 -9.13
N LEU A 107 0.78 10.14 -8.47
CA LEU A 107 0.96 8.72 -8.74
C LEU A 107 -0.31 7.92 -8.41
N LEU A 108 -1.00 8.27 -7.33
CA LEU A 108 -2.28 7.65 -6.99
C LEU A 108 -3.35 7.93 -8.07
N LEU A 109 -3.43 9.17 -8.57
CA LEU A 109 -4.32 9.50 -9.67
C LEU A 109 -3.94 8.75 -10.95
N ALA A 110 -2.65 8.68 -11.27
CA ALA A 110 -2.15 7.89 -12.39
C ALA A 110 -2.52 6.41 -12.26
N GLN A 111 -2.46 5.84 -11.05
CA GLN A 111 -2.86 4.46 -10.78
C GLN A 111 -4.36 4.23 -11.05
N ILE A 112 -5.21 5.16 -10.63
CA ILE A 112 -6.66 5.12 -10.92
C ILE A 112 -6.89 5.16 -12.44
N LEU A 113 -6.18 6.03 -13.16
CA LEU A 113 -6.27 6.11 -14.62
C LEU A 113 -5.78 4.82 -15.30
N MET A 114 -4.68 4.22 -14.85
CA MET A 114 -4.16 2.96 -15.37
C MET A 114 -5.13 1.79 -15.16
N CYS A 115 -5.71 1.65 -13.97
CA CYS A 115 -6.77 0.66 -13.72
C CYS A 115 -7.99 0.90 -14.64
N THR A 116 -8.31 2.16 -14.93
CA THR A 116 -9.40 2.51 -15.85
C THR A 116 -9.07 2.08 -17.29
N LEU A 117 -7.83 2.30 -17.74
CA LEU A 117 -7.39 1.89 -19.07
C LEU A 117 -7.42 0.36 -19.24
N GLU A 118 -6.96 -0.40 -18.25
CA GLU A 118 -7.04 -1.86 -18.26
C GLU A 118 -8.49 -2.34 -18.37
N ILE A 119 -9.40 -1.81 -17.54
CA ILE A 119 -10.83 -2.15 -17.58
C ILE A 119 -11.45 -1.82 -18.95
N VAL A 120 -11.14 -0.65 -19.50
CA VAL A 120 -11.66 -0.22 -20.81
C VAL A 120 -11.11 -1.12 -21.92
N ARG A 121 -9.83 -1.46 -21.90
CA ARG A 121 -9.20 -2.33 -22.91
C ARG A 121 -9.74 -3.76 -22.85
N LEU A 122 -9.92 -4.31 -21.64
CA LEU A 122 -10.57 -5.61 -21.42
C LEU A 122 -12.03 -5.62 -21.88
N ALA A 123 -12.77 -4.54 -21.61
CA ALA A 123 -14.16 -4.39 -22.05
C ALA A 123 -14.26 -4.33 -23.58
N LEU A 124 -13.37 -3.59 -24.25
CA LEU A 124 -13.29 -3.49 -25.71
C LEU A 124 -12.90 -4.81 -26.38
N ALA A 125 -12.17 -5.67 -25.67
CA ALA A 125 -11.79 -7.01 -26.14
C ALA A 125 -12.86 -8.09 -25.84
N HIS A 126 -13.97 -7.73 -25.17
CA HIS A 126 -15.03 -8.65 -24.75
C HIS A 126 -14.56 -9.82 -23.85
N LEU A 127 -13.46 -9.61 -23.12
CA LEU A 127 -12.78 -10.61 -22.30
C LEU A 127 -13.36 -10.75 -20.87
N GLY A 128 -14.37 -9.94 -20.55
CA GLY A 128 -14.92 -9.81 -19.20
C GLY A 128 -14.04 -8.93 -18.31
N ILE A 129 -14.68 -8.21 -17.39
CA ILE A 129 -14.05 -7.20 -16.52
C ILE A 129 -13.69 -7.80 -15.15
N GLY A 130 -14.20 -8.98 -14.81
CA GLY A 130 -14.01 -9.60 -13.50
C GLY A 130 -14.51 -8.72 -12.35
N LEU A 131 -13.79 -8.71 -11.23
CA LEU A 131 -13.98 -7.78 -10.12
C LEU A 131 -12.84 -6.73 -10.05
N LEU A 132 -12.11 -6.50 -11.14
CA LEU A 132 -11.10 -5.43 -11.23
C LEU A 132 -11.59 -4.06 -10.73
N PRO A 133 -12.82 -3.60 -11.00
CA PRO A 133 -13.33 -2.33 -10.47
C PRO A 133 -13.34 -2.26 -8.94
N PHE A 134 -13.28 -3.39 -8.24
CA PHE A 134 -13.19 -3.41 -6.78
C PHE A 134 -11.83 -2.91 -6.26
N THR A 135 -10.80 -2.87 -7.10
CA THR A 135 -9.50 -2.25 -6.76
C THR A 135 -9.62 -0.76 -6.46
N TYR A 136 -10.58 -0.06 -7.07
CA TYR A 136 -10.84 1.35 -6.76
C TYR A 136 -11.16 1.56 -5.29
N VAL A 137 -11.86 0.63 -4.65
CA VAL A 137 -12.21 0.73 -3.22
C VAL A 137 -10.95 0.78 -2.37
N THR A 138 -9.94 -0.02 -2.71
CA THR A 138 -8.63 0.00 -2.02
C THR A 138 -7.88 1.30 -2.29
N LEU A 139 -7.84 1.78 -3.54
CA LEU A 139 -7.15 3.02 -3.89
C LEU A 139 -7.79 4.24 -3.20
N PHE A 140 -9.12 4.33 -3.23
CA PHE A 140 -9.86 5.37 -2.52
C PHE A 140 -9.73 5.22 -1.00
N GLY A 141 -9.74 3.99 -0.48
CA GLY A 141 -9.49 3.74 0.94
C GLY A 141 -8.11 4.27 1.36
N ALA A 142 -7.05 3.89 0.64
CA ALA A 142 -5.69 4.37 0.90
C ALA A 142 -5.60 5.90 0.80
N PHE A 143 -6.27 6.51 -0.18
CA PHE A 143 -6.38 7.96 -0.34
C PHE A 143 -7.05 8.63 0.87
N ILE A 144 -8.22 8.15 1.27
CA ILE A 144 -9.00 8.70 2.39
C ILE A 144 -8.23 8.55 3.68
N MET A 145 -7.65 7.37 3.92
CA MET A 145 -6.83 7.09 5.11
C MET A 145 -5.63 8.03 5.18
N ARG A 146 -4.98 8.30 4.05
CA ARG A 146 -3.86 9.24 3.99
C ARG A 146 -4.30 10.69 4.21
N LEU A 147 -5.35 11.13 3.51
CA LEU A 147 -5.89 12.49 3.58
C LEU A 147 -6.33 12.84 5.01
N THR A 148 -6.98 11.89 5.68
CA THR A 148 -7.52 12.06 7.03
C THR A 148 -6.53 11.68 8.14
N ARG A 149 -5.33 11.22 7.79
CA ARG A 149 -4.33 10.63 8.71
C ARG A 149 -4.95 9.54 9.60
N GLY A 150 -5.69 8.63 8.97
CA GLY A 150 -6.37 7.50 9.59
C GLY A 150 -7.73 7.83 10.22
N LEU A 151 -8.39 8.90 9.79
CA LEU A 151 -9.59 9.49 10.41
C LEU A 151 -9.30 10.08 11.79
N GLY A 152 -8.53 11.17 11.81
CA GLY A 152 -8.34 12.03 12.99
C GLY A 152 -7.50 11.42 14.11
N GLY A 153 -6.72 10.37 13.81
CA GLY A 153 -5.93 9.64 14.80
C GLY A 153 -6.67 8.50 15.50
N ARG A 154 -7.91 8.19 15.09
CA ARG A 154 -8.67 7.05 15.63
C ARG A 154 -8.04 5.71 15.25
N ILE A 155 -7.60 5.57 14.00
CA ILE A 155 -6.88 4.38 13.53
C ILE A 155 -5.38 4.67 13.65
N ARG A 156 -4.73 4.20 14.72
CA ARG A 156 -3.30 4.51 14.98
C ARG A 156 -2.36 3.89 13.96
N GLU A 157 -2.65 2.67 13.55
CA GLU A 157 -1.78 1.86 12.68
C GLU A 157 -2.19 1.92 11.19
N TRP A 158 -2.91 2.96 10.78
CA TRP A 158 -3.42 3.10 9.40
C TRP A 158 -2.33 3.01 8.33
N ARG A 159 -1.12 3.50 8.66
CA ARG A 159 0.02 3.50 7.77
C ARG A 159 0.45 2.09 7.40
N TRP A 160 0.49 1.19 8.38
CA TRP A 160 0.85 -0.21 8.16
C TRP A 160 -0.23 -0.94 7.36
N ALA A 161 -1.50 -0.62 7.57
CA ALA A 161 -2.58 -1.15 6.74
C ALA A 161 -2.43 -0.72 5.27
N ASN A 162 -2.10 0.54 5.00
CA ASN A 162 -1.83 1.05 3.65
C ASN A 162 -0.60 0.38 3.02
N ILE A 163 0.50 0.23 3.75
CA ILE A 163 1.71 -0.46 3.25
C ILE A 163 1.40 -1.92 2.95
N ALA A 164 0.71 -2.61 3.87
CA ALA A 164 0.37 -4.02 3.69
C ALA A 164 -0.50 -4.25 2.46
N VAL A 165 -1.47 -3.36 2.18
CA VAL A 165 -2.30 -3.51 0.99
C VAL A 165 -1.53 -3.19 -0.30
N PHE A 166 -0.62 -2.21 -0.30
CA PHE A 166 0.24 -1.98 -1.46
C PHE A 166 1.16 -3.18 -1.74
N VAL A 167 1.70 -3.82 -0.70
CA VAL A 167 2.48 -5.06 -0.85
C VAL A 167 1.60 -6.20 -1.39
N ALA A 168 0.39 -6.36 -0.85
CA ALA A 168 -0.54 -7.37 -1.34
C ALA A 168 -0.87 -7.16 -2.82
N LEU A 169 -1.21 -5.93 -3.22
CA LEU A 169 -1.45 -5.57 -4.63
C LEU A 169 -0.22 -5.77 -5.51
N LEU A 170 0.98 -5.46 -5.01
CA LEU A 170 2.22 -5.71 -5.72
C LEU A 170 2.42 -7.20 -6.02
N VAL A 171 2.22 -8.05 -5.00
CA VAL A 171 2.37 -9.50 -5.11
C VAL A 171 1.32 -10.08 -6.05
N THR A 172 0.04 -9.71 -5.91
CA THR A 172 -1.02 -10.28 -6.77
C THR A 172 -0.88 -9.86 -8.22
N ASN A 173 -0.52 -8.61 -8.50
CA ASN A 173 -0.26 -8.17 -9.87
C ASN A 173 1.03 -8.80 -10.42
N GLY A 174 2.03 -9.04 -9.58
CA GLY A 174 3.23 -9.78 -9.96
C GLY A 174 2.93 -11.23 -10.35
N VAL A 175 2.05 -11.91 -9.61
CA VAL A 175 1.54 -13.23 -9.99
C VAL A 175 0.79 -13.16 -11.32
N LYS A 176 -0.08 -12.17 -11.51
CA LYS A 176 -0.80 -11.95 -12.77
C LYS A 176 0.14 -11.85 -13.97
N VAL A 177 1.15 -10.98 -13.91
CA VAL A 177 2.16 -10.86 -14.97
C VAL A 177 2.93 -12.17 -15.16
N ALA A 178 3.30 -12.85 -14.08
CA ALA A 178 4.07 -14.10 -14.18
C ALA A 178 3.28 -15.23 -14.86
N GLU A 179 1.97 -15.31 -14.62
CA GLU A 179 1.10 -16.27 -15.30
C GLU A 179 0.88 -15.89 -16.77
N GLU A 180 0.61 -14.61 -17.08
CA GLU A 180 0.46 -14.13 -18.46
C GLU A 180 1.72 -14.37 -19.32
N VAL A 181 2.91 -14.17 -18.74
CA VAL A 181 4.18 -14.46 -19.41
C VAL A 181 4.35 -15.96 -19.69
N LYS A 182 3.84 -16.84 -18.82
CA LYS A 182 3.92 -18.30 -19.00
C LYS A 182 2.90 -18.84 -19.98
N GLU A 183 1.70 -18.27 -20.05
CA GLU A 183 0.69 -18.64 -21.06
C GLU A 183 1.22 -18.41 -22.48
N GLY A 184 2.05 -17.38 -22.64
CA GLY A 184 2.84 -17.14 -23.84
C GLY A 184 2.06 -16.40 -24.92
N VAL A 185 2.76 -15.50 -25.63
CA VAL A 185 2.25 -14.48 -26.56
C VAL A 185 1.39 -15.02 -27.74
N ASN A 186 1.18 -16.33 -27.86
CA ASN A 186 0.51 -16.96 -28.99
C ASN A 186 -1.01 -17.17 -28.79
N THR A 187 -1.54 -17.07 -27.57
CA THR A 187 -2.94 -17.42 -27.26
C THR A 187 -3.95 -16.37 -27.72
N ARG A 188 -3.56 -15.08 -27.79
CA ARG A 188 -4.44 -13.96 -28.19
C ARG A 188 -3.92 -13.11 -29.38
N LYS A 189 -3.12 -13.69 -30.28
CA LYS A 189 -2.67 -13.00 -31.50
C LYS A 189 -3.87 -12.64 -32.39
N GLY A 190 -4.11 -11.35 -32.60
CA GLY A 190 -5.15 -10.83 -33.48
C GLY A 190 -6.40 -10.24 -32.80
N THR A 191 -6.43 -10.19 -31.46
CA THR A 191 -7.48 -9.45 -30.74
C THR A 191 -7.11 -7.97 -30.59
N LYS A 192 -8.10 -7.10 -30.30
CA LYS A 192 -7.90 -5.64 -30.14
C LYS A 192 -7.06 -5.28 -28.90
N TYR A 193 -6.78 -6.24 -28.01
CA TYR A 193 -5.94 -6.09 -26.82
C TYR A 193 -5.04 -7.32 -26.67
N PRO A 194 -3.82 -7.29 -27.24
CA PRO A 194 -2.89 -8.41 -27.15
C PRO A 194 -2.35 -8.55 -25.73
N GLU A 195 -1.99 -9.77 -25.33
CA GLU A 195 -1.41 -10.07 -24.00
C GLU A 195 -0.15 -9.26 -23.70
N SER A 196 0.62 -8.86 -24.73
CA SER A 196 1.77 -7.97 -24.55
C SER A 196 1.38 -6.62 -23.95
N ASP A 197 0.24 -6.07 -24.35
CA ASP A 197 -0.24 -4.77 -23.88
C ASP A 197 -0.83 -4.89 -22.46
N GLU A 198 -1.48 -6.02 -22.15
CA GLU A 198 -1.95 -6.37 -20.81
C GLU A 198 -0.77 -6.47 -19.82
N ILE A 199 0.28 -7.23 -20.18
CA ILE A 199 1.50 -7.38 -19.38
C ILE A 199 2.15 -6.02 -19.10
N ILE A 200 2.24 -5.15 -20.11
CA ILE A 200 2.84 -3.81 -19.96
C ILE A 200 2.00 -2.95 -19.02
N ASP A 201 0.68 -2.91 -19.20
CA ASP A 201 -0.22 -2.12 -18.36
C ASP A 201 -0.11 -2.54 -16.89
N VAL A 202 -0.18 -3.84 -16.60
CA VAL A 202 -0.07 -4.38 -15.24
C VAL A 202 1.34 -4.16 -14.66
N SER A 203 2.38 -4.30 -15.47
CA SER A 203 3.77 -4.04 -15.04
C SER A 203 4.00 -2.58 -14.63
N VAL A 204 3.38 -1.63 -15.35
CA VAL A 204 3.43 -0.21 -14.97
C VAL A 204 2.72 0.00 -13.62
N MET A 205 1.58 -0.66 -13.38
CA MET A 205 0.88 -0.58 -12.09
C MET A 205 1.74 -1.11 -10.94
N ILE A 206 2.44 -2.23 -11.12
CA ILE A 206 3.41 -2.77 -10.14
C ILE A 206 4.47 -1.73 -9.79
N GLY A 207 5.04 -1.05 -10.80
CA GLY A 207 6.00 0.02 -10.60
C GLY A 207 5.43 1.19 -9.79
N VAL A 208 4.22 1.64 -10.13
CA VAL A 208 3.54 2.73 -9.41
C VAL A 208 3.23 2.33 -7.96
N TYR A 209 2.74 1.12 -7.70
CA TYR A 209 2.53 0.61 -6.34
C TYR A 209 3.82 0.58 -5.52
N THR A 210 4.94 0.19 -6.12
CA THR A 210 6.25 0.18 -5.46
C THR A 210 6.66 1.59 -5.03
N VAL A 211 6.52 2.57 -5.93
CA VAL A 211 6.86 3.97 -5.61
C VAL A 211 5.90 4.54 -4.55
N LEU A 212 4.60 4.25 -4.64
CA LEU A 212 3.62 4.65 -3.61
C LEU A 212 3.97 4.07 -2.24
N MET A 213 4.38 2.81 -2.18
CA MET A 213 4.83 2.16 -0.94
C MET A 213 6.07 2.86 -0.35
N ILE A 214 7.08 3.15 -1.18
CA ILE A 214 8.28 3.88 -0.74
C ILE A 214 7.91 5.28 -0.24
N LEU A 215 7.03 5.99 -0.94
CA LEU A 215 6.56 7.30 -0.53
C LEU A 215 5.74 7.23 0.77
N GLU A 216 4.96 6.17 1.00
CA GLU A 216 4.26 5.92 2.26
C GLU A 216 5.24 5.75 3.43
N LEU A 217 6.36 5.04 3.20
CA LEU A 217 7.43 4.86 4.18
C LEU A 217 8.20 6.14 4.48
N VAL A 218 8.47 6.96 3.45
CA VAL A 218 9.26 8.20 3.57
C VAL A 218 8.45 9.33 4.20
N LEU A 219 7.15 9.43 3.89
CA LEU A 219 6.27 10.51 4.37
C LEU A 219 5.60 10.19 5.71
N GLY A 220 5.61 8.93 6.11
CA GLY A 220 5.02 8.42 7.35
C GLY A 220 5.81 8.78 8.60
#